data_AF-A0A2P8WII5-F1
#
_entry.id   AF-A0A2P8WII5-F1
#
_cell.length_a   1.000
_cell.length_b   1.000
_cell.length_c   1.000
_cell.angle_alpha   90.00
_cell.angle_beta   90.00
_cell.angle_gamma   90.00
#
_symmetry.space_group_name_H-M   'P 1'
#
loop_
_entity.id
_entity.type
_entity.pdbx_description
1 polymer ?
#
loop_
_entity_poly.entity_id
_entity_poly.type
_entity_poly.pdbx_seq_one_letter_code
_entity_poly.pdbx_strand_id
1 'polypeptide(L)'
;MDDITQARWEALAQFQAGFLANASHELRAPMTQIISLHQLILEGLCEDPAEERQFLRQSFETTQKVLANLDLLISISKLTIGRIQPKLQEVYLQDVFVQLQMLVQMIAENRSCRLRFEAGEADRVKSDSDWLVEALRLLVEGAIAAQSEQLHIHSRFVDQQQHISVTTDSDPGLWAKDLEDLPIPAADTPAAGFVQNFSPGYCQQLAARILQPLGGSLVVNPDNSPDNQQTFLITLPAFQP
;
A
#
# COMPACT_ATOMS: atom_id res chain seq x y z
N MET A 1 33.60 -16.75 -8.78
CA MET A 1 32.17 -16.54 -8.51
C MET A 1 32.12 -15.21 -7.82
N ASP A 2 31.81 -14.17 -8.59
CA ASP A 2 32.31 -12.82 -8.31
C ASP A 2 31.62 -12.19 -7.10
N ASP A 3 32.41 -11.47 -6.31
CA ASP A 3 32.04 -10.74 -5.07
C ASP A 3 30.80 -9.84 -5.28
N ILE A 4 30.66 -9.26 -6.48
CA ILE A 4 29.50 -8.46 -6.91
C ILE A 4 28.21 -9.29 -6.98
N THR A 5 28.32 -10.55 -7.40
CA THR A 5 27.19 -11.48 -7.43
C THR A 5 26.78 -11.80 -6.00
N GLN A 6 27.73 -12.10 -5.13
CA GLN A 6 27.47 -12.43 -3.72
C GLN A 6 26.83 -11.27 -2.97
N ALA A 7 27.35 -10.04 -3.11
CA ALA A 7 26.74 -8.84 -2.55
C ALA A 7 25.31 -8.58 -3.06
N ARG A 8 25.04 -8.83 -4.36
CA ARG A 8 23.68 -8.73 -4.92
C ARG A 8 22.74 -9.81 -4.38
N TRP A 9 23.22 -11.03 -4.17
CA TRP A 9 22.45 -12.12 -3.57
C TRP A 9 22.13 -11.84 -2.10
N GLU A 10 23.10 -11.36 -1.34
CA GLU A 10 22.93 -10.98 0.07
C GLU A 10 21.96 -9.80 0.22
N ALA A 11 22.08 -8.77 -0.62
CA ALA A 11 21.15 -7.65 -0.64
C ALA A 11 19.73 -8.09 -1.02
N LEU A 12 19.58 -8.98 -2.02
CA LEU A 12 18.28 -9.52 -2.40
C LEU A 12 17.67 -10.39 -1.30
N ALA A 13 18.49 -11.20 -0.62
CA ALA A 13 18.05 -12.08 0.46
C ALA A 13 17.63 -11.27 1.70
N GLN A 14 18.39 -10.25 2.10
CA GLN A 14 18.00 -9.31 3.17
C GLN A 14 16.73 -8.54 2.79
N PHE A 15 16.63 -8.09 1.55
CA PHE A 15 15.43 -7.40 1.04
C PHE A 15 14.19 -8.31 1.03
N GLN A 16 14.35 -9.61 0.77
CA GLN A 16 13.26 -10.60 0.89
C GLN A 16 12.91 -10.93 2.34
N ALA A 17 13.91 -11.01 3.23
CA ALA A 17 13.70 -11.27 4.65
C ALA A 17 12.94 -10.13 5.34
N GLY A 18 13.31 -8.87 5.09
CA GLY A 18 12.62 -7.70 5.66
C GLY A 18 11.16 -7.60 5.19
N PHE A 19 10.86 -7.95 3.93
CA PHE A 19 9.48 -7.99 3.42
C PHE A 19 8.58 -8.96 4.20
N LEU A 20 9.10 -10.16 4.50
CA LEU A 20 8.33 -11.19 5.20
C LEU A 20 8.20 -10.88 6.69
N ALA A 21 9.23 -10.29 7.29
CA ALA A 21 9.18 -9.77 8.66
C ALA A 21 8.10 -8.70 8.79
N ASN A 22 8.09 -7.72 7.88
CA ASN A 22 7.09 -6.65 7.86
C ASN A 22 5.67 -7.20 7.62
N ALA A 23 5.51 -8.14 6.68
CA ALA A 23 4.23 -8.83 6.47
C ALA A 23 3.72 -9.47 7.78
N SER A 24 4.60 -10.17 8.49
CA SER A 24 4.24 -10.84 9.74
C SER A 24 3.83 -9.86 10.83
N HIS A 25 4.50 -8.71 10.90
CA HIS A 25 4.18 -7.64 11.86
C HIS A 25 2.81 -7.03 11.56
N GLU A 26 2.56 -6.67 10.30
CA GLU A 26 1.31 -6.07 9.85
C GLU A 26 0.10 -7.00 10.02
N LEU A 27 0.31 -8.32 9.86
CA LEU A 27 -0.76 -9.32 10.05
C LEU A 27 -1.03 -9.64 11.52
N ARG A 28 -0.09 -9.37 12.43
CA ARG A 28 -0.26 -9.65 13.86
C ARG A 28 -1.39 -8.81 14.46
N ALA A 29 -1.43 -7.51 14.17
CA ALA A 29 -2.44 -6.60 14.72
C ALA A 29 -3.89 -7.03 14.42
N PRO A 30 -4.30 -7.29 13.17
CA PRO A 30 -5.68 -7.74 12.88
C PRO A 30 -5.98 -9.13 13.44
N MET A 31 -4.98 -10.03 13.52
CA MET A 31 -5.15 -11.34 14.16
C MET A 31 -5.39 -11.21 15.67
N THR A 32 -4.65 -10.34 16.36
CA THR A 32 -4.88 -10.04 17.78
C THR A 32 -6.27 -9.45 18.00
N GLN A 33 -6.76 -8.58 17.11
CA GLN A 33 -8.12 -8.05 17.17
C GLN A 33 -9.18 -9.16 17.05
N ILE A 34 -9.00 -10.11 16.12
CA ILE A 34 -9.90 -11.26 15.98
C ILE A 34 -9.92 -12.08 17.28
N ILE A 35 -8.75 -12.35 17.85
CA ILE A 35 -8.62 -13.14 19.09
C ILE A 35 -9.31 -12.41 20.26
N SER A 36 -9.08 -11.10 20.43
CA SER A 36 -9.65 -10.35 21.55
C SER A 36 -11.18 -10.26 21.46
N LEU A 37 -11.75 -10.05 20.27
CA LEU A 37 -13.20 -10.06 20.07
C LEU A 37 -13.81 -11.41 20.46
N HIS A 38 -13.16 -12.52 20.09
CA HIS A 38 -13.62 -13.85 20.49
C HIS A 38 -13.45 -14.12 21.99
N GLN A 39 -12.37 -13.62 22.62
CA GLN A 39 -12.17 -13.74 24.07
C GLN A 39 -13.29 -13.05 24.84
N LEU A 40 -13.65 -11.81 24.46
CA LEU A 40 -14.77 -11.08 25.06
C LEU A 40 -16.09 -11.87 25.00
N ILE A 41 -16.37 -12.50 23.85
CA ILE A 41 -17.56 -13.34 23.67
C ILE A 41 -17.48 -14.60 24.55
N LEU A 42 -16.36 -15.33 24.51
CA LEU A 42 -16.19 -16.60 25.23
C LEU A 42 -16.21 -16.43 26.76
N GLU A 43 -15.73 -15.30 27.26
CA GLU A 43 -15.72 -14.97 28.68
C GLU A 43 -17.05 -14.39 29.17
N GLY A 44 -18.04 -14.21 28.28
CA GLY A 44 -19.34 -13.64 28.62
C GLY A 44 -19.26 -12.17 29.01
N LEU A 45 -18.30 -11.44 28.45
CA LEU A 45 -18.05 -10.02 28.74
C LEU A 45 -18.84 -9.06 27.83
N CYS A 46 -19.73 -9.57 26.98
CA CYS A 46 -20.65 -8.74 26.19
C CYS A 46 -21.81 -8.25 27.06
N GLU A 47 -22.19 -6.98 26.88
CA GLU A 47 -23.30 -6.34 27.59
C GLU A 47 -24.66 -6.98 27.23
N ASP A 48 -24.85 -7.32 25.95
CA ASP A 48 -26.08 -7.92 25.44
C ASP A 48 -25.86 -8.77 24.15
N PRO A 49 -26.88 -9.52 23.67
CA PRO A 49 -26.76 -10.31 22.44
C PRO A 49 -26.58 -9.49 21.15
N ALA A 50 -26.85 -8.19 21.15
CA ALA A 50 -26.60 -7.32 20.00
C ALA A 50 -25.10 -6.98 19.90
N GLU A 51 -24.44 -6.70 21.03
CA GLU A 51 -22.99 -6.50 21.09
C GLU A 51 -22.22 -7.77 20.68
N GLU A 52 -22.65 -8.95 21.16
CA GLU A 52 -22.07 -10.23 20.74
C GLU A 52 -22.10 -10.38 19.20
N ARG A 53 -23.23 -10.08 18.58
CA ARG A 53 -23.39 -10.12 17.10
C ARG A 53 -22.53 -9.07 16.41
N GLN A 54 -22.34 -7.90 17.01
CA GLN A 54 -21.46 -6.87 16.49
C GLN A 54 -20.00 -7.34 16.51
N PHE A 55 -19.53 -7.93 17.61
CA PHE A 55 -18.16 -8.47 17.71
C PHE A 55 -17.92 -9.60 16.72
N LEU A 56 -18.88 -10.51 16.55
CA LEU A 56 -18.81 -11.57 15.52
C LEU A 56 -18.70 -10.98 14.10
N ARG A 57 -19.49 -9.93 13.80
CA ARG A 57 -19.43 -9.25 12.50
C ARG A 57 -18.08 -8.57 12.28
N GLN A 58 -17.60 -7.82 13.27
CA GLN A 58 -16.28 -7.18 13.20
C GLN A 58 -15.17 -8.22 12.97
N SER A 59 -15.21 -9.34 13.69
CA SER A 59 -14.25 -10.42 13.50
C SER A 59 -14.31 -11.03 12.10
N PHE A 60 -15.51 -11.24 11.56
CA PHE A 60 -15.68 -11.78 10.21
C PHE A 60 -15.15 -10.82 9.13
N GLU A 61 -15.41 -9.51 9.28
CA GLU A 61 -14.88 -8.48 8.40
C GLU A 61 -13.34 -8.39 8.48
N THR A 62 -12.76 -8.42 9.69
CA THR A 62 -11.31 -8.42 9.87
C THR A 62 -10.67 -9.69 9.26
N THR A 63 -11.32 -10.85 9.38
CA THR A 63 -10.81 -12.11 8.80
C THR A 63 -10.76 -12.05 7.28
N GLN A 64 -11.81 -11.53 6.63
CA GLN A 64 -11.83 -11.35 5.18
C GLN A 64 -10.72 -10.40 4.71
N LYS A 65 -10.45 -9.33 5.46
CA LYS A 65 -9.36 -8.39 5.15
C LYS A 65 -8.00 -9.05 5.26
N VAL A 66 -7.76 -9.84 6.32
CA VAL A 66 -6.52 -10.61 6.48
C VAL A 66 -6.30 -11.56 5.30
N LEU A 67 -7.35 -12.24 4.84
CA LEU A 67 -7.27 -13.12 3.67
C LEU A 67 -6.90 -12.35 2.40
N ALA A 68 -7.58 -11.22 2.13
CA ALA A 68 -7.26 -10.39 0.97
C ALA A 68 -5.82 -9.85 1.01
N ASN A 69 -5.35 -9.44 2.18
CA ASN A 69 -3.96 -8.99 2.39
C ASN A 69 -2.96 -10.11 2.13
N LEU A 70 -3.24 -11.34 2.57
CA LEU A 70 -2.41 -12.50 2.27
C LEU A 70 -2.35 -12.78 0.77
N ASP A 71 -3.49 -12.76 0.08
CA ASP A 71 -3.54 -12.99 -1.37
C ASP A 71 -2.76 -11.93 -2.15
N LEU A 72 -2.85 -10.66 -1.73
CA LEU A 72 -2.06 -9.58 -2.29
C LEU A 72 -0.55 -9.82 -2.09
N LEU A 73 -0.12 -10.15 -0.87
CA LEU A 73 1.29 -10.42 -0.56
C LEU A 73 1.84 -11.60 -1.37
N ILE A 74 1.06 -12.67 -1.53
CA ILE A 74 1.42 -13.82 -2.37
C ILE A 74 1.55 -13.38 -3.83
N SER A 75 0.65 -12.53 -4.31
CA SER A 75 0.64 -12.05 -5.69
C SER A 75 1.85 -11.16 -5.97
N ILE A 76 2.17 -10.22 -5.07
CA ILE A 76 3.38 -9.37 -5.16
C ILE A 76 4.65 -10.22 -5.10
N SER A 77 4.69 -11.23 -4.21
CA SER A 77 5.82 -12.16 -4.13
C SER A 77 6.01 -12.90 -5.46
N LYS A 78 4.95 -13.46 -6.04
CA LYS A 78 5.01 -14.15 -7.34
C LYS A 78 5.41 -13.21 -8.48
N LEU A 79 4.93 -11.97 -8.48
CA LEU A 79 5.29 -10.94 -9.47
C LEU A 79 6.79 -10.61 -9.41
N THR A 80 7.30 -10.33 -8.21
CA THR A 80 8.71 -9.91 -8.01
C THR A 80 9.73 -11.00 -8.36
N ILE A 81 9.40 -12.28 -8.18
CA ILE A 81 10.27 -13.40 -8.59
C ILE A 81 10.00 -13.89 -10.03
N GLY A 82 9.15 -13.21 -10.79
CA GLY A 82 8.84 -13.52 -12.19
C GLY A 82 7.99 -14.77 -12.41
N ARG A 83 7.35 -15.31 -11.38
CA ARG A 83 6.36 -16.40 -11.52
C ARG A 83 5.03 -15.93 -12.10
N ILE A 84 4.69 -14.66 -11.87
CA ILE A 84 3.66 -13.94 -12.61
C ILE A 84 4.41 -12.92 -13.47
N GLN A 85 4.15 -12.93 -14.79
CA GLN A 85 4.70 -11.94 -15.70
C GLN A 85 3.66 -10.82 -15.90
N PRO A 86 4.04 -9.54 -15.73
CA PRO A 86 3.14 -8.43 -16.02
C PRO A 86 2.81 -8.39 -17.52
N LYS A 87 1.56 -8.09 -17.85
CA LYS A 87 1.08 -7.93 -19.22
C LYS A 87 1.40 -6.52 -19.70
N LEU A 88 2.66 -6.30 -20.06
CA LEU A 88 3.14 -4.99 -20.52
C LEU A 88 2.50 -4.62 -21.87
N GLN A 89 1.61 -3.64 -21.84
CA GLN A 89 0.87 -3.13 -23.00
C GLN A 89 0.78 -1.60 -22.96
N GLU A 90 0.22 -1.01 -24.01
CA GLU A 90 -0.15 0.40 -24.00
C GLU A 90 -1.27 0.64 -22.97
N VAL A 91 -1.03 1.51 -22.00
CA VAL A 91 -1.97 1.85 -20.95
C VAL A 91 -2.17 3.37 -20.92
N TYR A 92 -3.44 3.79 -20.99
CA TYR A 92 -3.83 5.19 -20.84
C TYR A 92 -3.95 5.53 -19.35
N LEU A 93 -3.21 6.55 -18.88
CA LEU A 93 -3.24 6.91 -17.46
C LEU A 93 -4.60 7.44 -17.00
N GLN A 94 -5.39 7.99 -17.92
CA GLN A 94 -6.76 8.40 -17.62
C GLN A 94 -7.62 7.21 -17.17
N ASP A 95 -7.53 6.07 -17.85
CA ASP A 95 -8.29 4.86 -17.50
C ASP A 95 -7.85 4.31 -16.14
N VAL A 96 -6.54 4.32 -15.88
CA VAL A 96 -5.96 3.92 -14.58
C VAL A 96 -6.49 4.82 -13.45
N PHE A 97 -6.52 6.14 -13.66
CA PHE A 97 -7.00 7.09 -12.64
C PHE A 97 -8.51 6.95 -12.39
N VAL A 98 -9.31 6.71 -13.44
CA VAL A 98 -10.75 6.44 -13.29
C VAL A 98 -10.99 5.16 -12.51
N GLN A 99 -10.26 4.08 -12.82
CA GLN A 99 -10.35 2.82 -12.08
C GLN A 99 -9.94 2.98 -10.62
N LEU A 100 -8.81 3.65 -10.38
CA LEU A 100 -8.33 3.96 -9.03
C LEU A 100 -9.35 4.77 -8.24
N GLN A 101 -9.91 5.82 -8.84
CA GLN A 101 -10.94 6.64 -8.20
C GLN A 101 -12.14 5.79 -7.77
N MET A 102 -12.65 4.91 -8.63
CA MET A 102 -13.78 4.02 -8.27
C MET A 102 -13.46 3.12 -7.07
N LEU A 103 -12.22 2.63 -6.95
CA LEU A 103 -11.81 1.76 -5.84
C LEU A 103 -11.69 2.52 -4.51
N VAL A 104 -11.18 3.74 -4.53
CA VAL A 104 -10.83 4.48 -3.30
C VAL A 104 -11.86 5.53 -2.89
N GLN A 105 -12.82 5.89 -3.74
CA GLN A 105 -13.79 6.97 -3.49
C GLN A 105 -14.54 6.79 -2.17
N MET A 106 -15.13 5.61 -1.94
CA MET A 106 -15.90 5.35 -0.72
C MET A 106 -15.02 5.41 0.54
N ILE A 107 -13.78 4.91 0.45
CA ILE A 107 -12.84 4.93 1.57
C ILE A 107 -12.44 6.38 1.89
N ALA A 108 -12.17 7.18 0.87
CA ALA A 108 -11.82 8.59 1.01
C ALA A 108 -12.99 9.43 1.58
N GLU A 109 -14.22 9.21 1.10
CA GLU A 109 -15.42 9.88 1.62
C GLU A 109 -15.67 9.57 3.09
N ASN A 110 -15.60 8.29 3.48
CA ASN A 110 -15.72 7.86 4.87
C ASN A 110 -14.64 8.47 5.78
N ARG A 111 -13.55 8.97 5.20
CA ARG A 111 -12.41 9.58 5.89
C ARG A 111 -12.31 11.08 5.70
N SER A 112 -13.29 11.70 5.03
CA SER A 112 -13.28 13.13 4.68
C SER A 112 -12.03 13.57 3.91
N CYS A 113 -11.43 12.65 3.16
CA CYS A 113 -10.24 12.90 2.36
C CYS A 113 -10.64 13.30 0.94
N ARG A 114 -10.15 14.45 0.45
CA ARG A 114 -10.41 14.93 -0.90
C ARG A 114 -9.42 14.34 -1.88
N LEU A 115 -9.92 13.71 -2.95
CA LEU A 115 -9.10 13.15 -4.02
C LEU A 115 -9.16 14.04 -5.25
N ARG A 116 -7.99 14.38 -5.81
CA ARG A 116 -7.87 15.08 -7.09
C ARG A 116 -7.00 14.27 -8.04
N PHE A 117 -7.54 13.93 -9.21
CA PHE A 117 -6.83 13.21 -10.26
C PHE A 117 -6.65 14.11 -11.49
N GLU A 118 -5.43 14.19 -12.00
CA GLU A 118 -5.10 14.99 -13.18
C GLU A 118 -4.19 14.21 -14.13
N ALA A 119 -4.74 13.71 -15.23
CA ALA A 119 -3.97 13.08 -16.29
C ALA A 119 -3.97 13.97 -17.54
N GLY A 120 -2.85 14.02 -18.26
CA GLY A 120 -2.81 14.56 -19.61
C GLY A 120 -3.61 13.67 -20.57
N GLU A 121 -4.33 14.27 -21.53
CA GLU A 121 -5.22 13.54 -22.47
C GLU A 121 -4.51 12.45 -23.29
N ALA A 122 -3.19 12.55 -23.48
CA ALA A 122 -2.39 11.62 -24.24
C ALA A 122 -1.30 10.90 -23.41
N ASP A 123 -1.42 10.92 -22.08
CA ASP A 123 -0.42 10.26 -21.22
C ASP A 123 -0.57 8.75 -21.28
N ARG A 124 0.45 8.11 -21.86
CA ARG A 124 0.51 6.65 -22.08
C ARG A 124 1.80 6.06 -21.57
N VAL A 125 1.69 4.91 -20.92
CA VAL A 125 2.82 4.12 -20.40
C VAL A 125 2.82 2.72 -20.99
N LYS A 126 4.01 2.13 -21.09
CA LYS A 126 4.14 0.69 -21.34
C LYS A 126 4.13 -0.05 -20.00
N SER A 127 2.97 -0.56 -19.59
CA SER A 127 2.78 -1.14 -18.26
C SER A 127 1.68 -2.21 -18.24
N ASP A 128 1.45 -2.81 -17.07
CA ASP A 128 0.27 -3.61 -16.77
C ASP A 128 -0.71 -2.74 -15.98
N SER A 129 -1.94 -2.59 -16.50
CA SER A 129 -2.95 -1.71 -15.92
C SER A 129 -3.36 -2.13 -14.51
N ASP A 130 -3.54 -3.44 -14.27
CA ASP A 130 -4.05 -3.95 -13.00
C ASP A 130 -3.00 -3.74 -11.90
N TRP A 131 -1.74 -4.04 -12.20
CA TRP A 131 -0.63 -3.82 -11.27
C TRP A 131 -0.34 -2.34 -11.04
N LEU A 132 -0.51 -1.48 -12.05
CA LEU A 132 -0.34 -0.05 -11.87
C LEU A 132 -1.44 0.54 -10.98
N VAL A 133 -2.69 0.14 -11.18
CA VAL A 133 -3.81 0.51 -10.30
C VAL A 133 -3.54 0.03 -8.87
N GLU A 134 -3.07 -1.20 -8.68
CA GLU A 134 -2.76 -1.75 -7.37
C GLU A 134 -1.63 -0.99 -6.65
N ALA A 135 -0.56 -0.64 -7.36
CA ALA A 135 0.54 0.15 -6.81
C ALA A 135 0.07 1.54 -6.35
N LEU A 136 -0.75 2.21 -7.17
CA LEU A 136 -1.31 3.52 -6.81
C LEU A 136 -2.32 3.42 -5.67
N ARG A 137 -3.17 2.38 -5.67
CA ARG A 137 -4.13 2.11 -4.59
C ARG A 137 -3.43 1.99 -3.25
N LEU A 138 -2.32 1.25 -3.18
CA LEU A 138 -1.52 1.12 -1.94
C LEU A 138 -1.04 2.47 -1.41
N LEU A 139 -0.54 3.35 -2.29
CA LEU A 139 -0.10 4.68 -1.88
C LEU A 139 -1.28 5.55 -1.40
N VAL A 140 -2.40 5.51 -2.09
CA VAL A 140 -3.61 6.27 -1.71
C VAL A 140 -4.18 5.77 -0.38
N GLU A 141 -4.31 4.45 -0.21
CA GLU A 141 -4.76 3.85 1.05
C GLU A 141 -3.80 4.14 2.21
N GLY A 142 -2.49 4.11 1.96
CA GLY A 142 -1.47 4.50 2.93
C GLY A 142 -1.62 5.95 3.39
N ALA A 143 -1.84 6.88 2.46
CA ALA A 143 -2.07 8.29 2.78
C ALA A 143 -3.39 8.53 3.54
N ILE A 144 -4.47 7.83 3.18
CA ILE A 144 -5.73 7.90 3.93
C ILE A 144 -5.57 7.31 5.34
N ALA A 145 -4.83 6.20 5.48
CA ALA A 145 -4.50 5.62 6.78
C ALA A 145 -3.62 6.55 7.63
N ALA A 146 -2.77 7.34 6.98
CA ALA A 146 -1.95 8.40 7.59
C ALA A 146 -2.74 9.70 7.86
N GLN A 147 -4.08 9.64 7.85
CA GLN A 147 -4.98 10.76 8.17
C GLN A 147 -4.82 11.99 7.27
N SER A 148 -4.43 11.78 6.01
CA SER A 148 -4.45 12.85 5.02
C SER A 148 -5.86 13.41 4.80
N GLU A 149 -5.96 14.73 4.68
CA GLU A 149 -7.22 15.41 4.32
C GLU A 149 -7.33 15.62 2.81
N GLN A 150 -6.20 15.61 2.09
CA GLN A 150 -6.16 15.81 0.64
C GLN A 150 -5.05 15.01 -0.04
N LEU A 151 -5.40 14.34 -1.13
CA LEU A 151 -4.45 13.72 -2.04
C LEU A 151 -4.60 14.31 -3.44
N HIS A 152 -3.46 14.64 -4.05
CA HIS A 152 -3.38 15.02 -5.45
C HIS A 152 -2.53 14.01 -6.21
N ILE A 153 -3.15 13.36 -7.19
CA ILE A 153 -2.52 12.43 -8.10
C ILE A 153 -2.44 13.11 -9.47
N HIS A 154 -1.25 13.33 -9.98
CA HIS A 154 -1.06 13.94 -11.30
C HIS A 154 -0.03 13.20 -12.15
N SER A 155 -0.25 13.14 -13.47
CA SER A 155 0.75 12.67 -14.41
C SER A 155 1.39 13.81 -15.21
N ARG A 156 2.65 13.60 -15.60
CA ARG A 156 3.40 14.51 -16.47
C ARG A 156 4.43 13.74 -17.30
N PHE A 157 4.55 14.11 -18.57
CA PHE A 157 5.61 13.63 -19.44
C PHE A 157 6.84 14.55 -19.34
N VAL A 158 8.00 14.00 -18.98
CA VAL A 158 9.27 14.74 -18.80
C VAL A 158 10.43 13.85 -19.23
N ASP A 159 11.41 14.41 -19.94
CA ASP A 159 12.64 13.70 -20.29
C ASP A 159 12.41 12.31 -20.91
N GLN A 160 11.39 12.19 -21.77
CA GLN A 160 10.97 10.95 -22.43
C GLN A 160 10.43 9.85 -21.49
N GLN A 161 10.15 10.19 -20.23
CA GLN A 161 9.54 9.31 -19.23
C GLN A 161 8.17 9.85 -18.83
N GLN A 162 7.32 8.94 -18.37
CA GLN A 162 6.06 9.31 -17.74
C GLN A 162 6.27 9.32 -16.22
N HIS A 163 5.92 10.44 -15.60
CA HIS A 163 5.93 10.57 -14.16
C HIS A 163 4.51 10.63 -13.63
N ILE A 164 4.25 9.92 -12.54
CA ILE A 164 3.01 10.02 -11.76
C ILE A 164 3.42 10.46 -10.36
N SER A 165 2.92 11.61 -9.93
CA SER A 165 3.14 12.10 -8.58
C SER A 165 1.88 11.85 -7.75
N VAL A 166 2.05 11.30 -6.56
CA VAL A 166 1.02 11.24 -5.51
C VAL A 166 1.49 12.12 -4.36
N THR A 167 0.81 13.24 -4.14
CA THR A 167 1.15 14.22 -3.08
C THR A 167 0.06 14.21 -2.01
N THR A 168 0.47 14.17 -0.76
CA THR A 168 -0.39 14.09 0.43
C THR A 168 0.10 15.04 1.52
N ASP A 169 -0.84 15.56 2.31
CA ASP A 169 -0.58 16.38 3.50
C ASP A 169 -0.37 15.59 4.80
N SER A 170 -0.31 14.26 4.72
CA SER A 170 -0.01 13.40 5.86
C SER A 170 1.41 13.62 6.40
N ASP A 171 1.60 13.42 7.71
CA ASP A 171 2.91 13.46 8.37
C ASP A 171 3.92 12.48 7.73
N PRO A 172 5.05 12.96 7.17
CA PRO A 172 6.13 12.12 6.65
C PRO A 172 6.65 11.07 7.65
N GLY A 173 6.61 11.35 8.95
CA GLY A 173 7.05 10.44 10.01
C GLY A 173 6.24 9.13 10.07
N LEU A 174 5.01 9.11 9.54
CA LEU A 174 4.18 7.90 9.46
C LEU A 174 4.64 6.94 8.35
N TRP A 175 5.41 7.44 7.39
CA TRP A 175 5.97 6.67 6.26
C TRP A 175 7.38 6.17 6.54
N ALA A 176 8.11 6.86 7.42
CA ALA A 176 9.50 6.57 7.77
C ALA A 176 9.68 5.48 8.86
N LYS A 177 8.59 4.84 9.32
CA LYS A 177 8.69 3.82 10.37
C LYS A 177 9.34 2.55 9.83
N ASP A 178 10.59 2.33 10.21
CA ASP A 178 11.21 1.02 10.16
C ASP A 178 10.44 0.09 11.11
N LEU A 179 9.79 -0.93 10.55
CA LEU A 179 8.97 -1.91 11.27
C LEU A 179 9.83 -2.95 12.04
N GLU A 180 11.16 -2.85 11.96
CA GLU A 180 12.08 -3.92 12.36
C GLU A 180 12.30 -4.08 13.87
N ASP A 181 11.74 -3.23 14.75
CA ASP A 181 12.08 -3.28 16.18
C ASP A 181 10.94 -2.99 17.17
N LEU A 182 9.68 -3.26 16.80
CA LEU A 182 8.55 -3.07 17.73
C LEU A 182 8.25 -4.35 18.55
N PRO A 183 8.21 -4.25 19.90
CA PRO A 183 7.85 -5.37 20.75
C PRO A 183 6.41 -5.83 20.48
N ILE A 184 6.17 -7.11 20.68
CA ILE A 184 4.84 -7.74 20.63
C ILE A 184 3.93 -6.96 21.61
N PRO A 185 2.81 -6.35 21.16
CA PRO A 185 1.87 -5.75 22.08
C PRO A 185 1.33 -6.83 23.02
N ALA A 186 1.34 -6.58 24.32
CA ALA A 186 0.65 -7.44 25.27
C ALA A 186 -0.84 -7.52 24.90
N ALA A 187 -1.47 -8.66 25.18
CA ALA A 187 -2.89 -8.93 24.87
C ALA A 187 -3.84 -7.81 25.34
N ASP A 188 -3.43 -7.05 26.37
CA ASP A 188 -4.22 -6.03 27.04
C ASP A 188 -3.97 -4.60 26.53
N THR A 189 -3.23 -4.42 25.42
CA THR A 189 -2.98 -3.08 24.87
C THR A 189 -4.20 -2.67 24.04
N PRO A 190 -4.97 -1.63 24.44
CA PRO A 190 -6.04 -1.12 23.59
C PRO A 190 -5.40 -0.68 22.27
N ALA A 191 -5.84 -1.28 21.17
CA ALA A 191 -5.36 -0.97 19.83
C ALA A 191 -5.62 0.52 19.57
N ALA A 192 -4.60 1.34 19.82
CA ALA A 192 -4.62 2.75 19.51
C ALA A 192 -4.69 2.89 17.98
N GLY A 193 -5.90 3.02 17.46
CA GLY A 193 -6.23 3.84 16.30
C GLY A 193 -5.62 3.53 14.94
N PHE A 194 -4.80 2.49 14.76
CA PHE A 194 -4.38 2.09 13.42
C PHE A 194 -5.51 1.33 12.76
N VAL A 195 -6.18 2.07 11.89
CA VAL A 195 -7.27 1.59 11.06
C VAL A 195 -6.73 0.59 10.05
N GLN A 196 -7.01 -0.69 10.33
CA GLN A 196 -7.50 -1.75 9.43
C GLN A 196 -6.87 -1.98 8.03
N ASN A 197 -5.74 -1.37 7.69
CA ASN A 197 -4.92 -1.66 6.51
C ASN A 197 -3.44 -1.70 6.90
N PHE A 198 -2.59 -2.11 5.95
CA PHE A 198 -1.13 -2.03 6.10
C PHE A 198 -0.69 -0.62 6.50
N SER A 199 0.37 -0.52 7.31
CA SER A 199 0.98 0.76 7.66
C SER A 199 1.41 1.54 6.40
N PRO A 200 1.42 2.89 6.43
CA PRO A 200 1.79 3.71 5.27
C PRO A 200 3.17 3.34 4.72
N GLY A 201 4.16 3.17 5.60
CA GLY A 201 5.50 2.73 5.22
C GLY A 201 5.52 1.37 4.53
N TYR A 202 4.71 0.41 4.98
CA TYR A 202 4.62 -0.88 4.30
C TYR A 202 3.91 -0.79 2.95
N CYS A 203 2.83 -0.01 2.84
CA CYS A 203 2.17 0.29 1.56
C CYS A 203 3.16 0.85 0.53
N GLN A 204 4.01 1.80 0.94
CA GLN A 204 5.07 2.36 0.08
C GLN A 204 6.04 1.27 -0.40
N GLN A 205 6.49 0.39 0.49
CA GLN A 205 7.39 -0.71 0.13
C GLN A 205 6.74 -1.69 -0.84
N LEU A 206 5.46 -2.02 -0.64
CA LEU A 206 4.68 -2.87 -1.54
C LEU A 206 4.54 -2.23 -2.93
N ALA A 207 4.19 -0.95 -2.99
CA ALA A 207 4.07 -0.20 -4.24
C ALA A 207 5.39 -0.20 -5.02
N ALA A 208 6.51 0.08 -4.36
CA ALA A 208 7.85 0.03 -4.98
C ALA A 208 8.18 -1.36 -5.58
N ARG A 209 7.78 -2.44 -4.89
CA ARG A 209 7.97 -3.82 -5.36
C ARG A 209 7.11 -4.18 -6.56
N ILE A 210 5.90 -3.63 -6.66
CA ILE A 210 5.04 -3.80 -7.83
C ILE A 210 5.62 -3.04 -9.03
N LEU A 211 6.13 -1.82 -8.81
CA LEU A 211 6.63 -0.96 -9.88
C LEU A 211 7.89 -1.51 -10.56
N GLN A 212 8.77 -2.19 -9.83
CA GLN A 212 10.01 -2.73 -10.40
C GLN A 212 9.79 -3.69 -11.59
N PRO A 213 8.95 -4.74 -11.49
CA PRO A 213 8.59 -5.60 -12.62
C PRO A 213 7.91 -4.87 -13.79
N LEU A 214 7.30 -3.71 -13.54
CA LEU A 214 6.70 -2.85 -14.59
C LEU A 214 7.75 -1.97 -15.30
N GLY A 215 9.03 -2.07 -14.92
CA GLY A 215 10.09 -1.20 -15.42
C GLY A 215 10.08 0.20 -14.81
N GLY A 216 9.29 0.41 -13.74
CA GLY A 216 9.18 1.68 -13.06
C GLY A 216 10.03 1.79 -11.80
N SER A 217 10.10 3.00 -11.26
CA SER A 217 10.73 3.31 -9.98
C SER A 217 9.84 4.21 -9.13
N LEU A 218 10.07 4.18 -7.82
CA LEU A 218 9.41 5.05 -6.85
C LEU A 218 10.46 5.85 -6.08
N VAL A 219 10.33 7.17 -6.11
CA VAL A 219 11.15 8.11 -5.33
C VAL A 219 10.26 8.81 -4.31
N VAL A 220 10.76 8.96 -3.10
CA VAL A 220 10.04 9.62 -2.01
C VAL A 220 10.66 10.98 -1.77
N ASN A 221 9.81 12.01 -1.70
CA ASN A 221 10.18 13.42 -1.51
C ASN A 221 11.32 13.87 -2.43
N PRO A 222 11.13 13.88 -3.77
CA PRO A 222 12.10 14.45 -4.70
C PRO A 222 12.40 15.93 -4.39
N ASP A 223 13.53 16.45 -4.87
CA ASP A 223 14.09 17.78 -4.54
C ASP A 223 13.13 18.99 -4.71
N ASN A 224 12.03 18.84 -5.47
CA ASN A 224 11.02 19.88 -5.69
C ASN A 224 9.70 19.62 -4.94
N SER A 225 9.71 18.78 -3.92
CA SER A 225 8.51 18.49 -3.13
C SER A 225 8.13 19.69 -2.27
N PRO A 226 6.82 19.99 -2.10
CA PRO A 226 6.38 21.04 -1.19
C PRO A 226 6.83 20.75 0.25
N ASP A 227 7.29 21.79 0.95
CA ASP A 227 7.62 21.69 2.37
C ASP A 227 6.39 21.19 3.16
N ASN A 228 6.61 20.28 4.12
CA ASN A 228 5.59 19.65 4.96
C ASN A 228 4.53 18.80 4.21
N GLN A 229 4.83 18.36 2.99
CA GLN A 229 4.02 17.35 2.29
C GLN A 229 4.87 16.12 1.98
N GLN A 230 4.21 14.97 1.88
CA GLN A 230 4.83 13.75 1.41
C GLN A 230 4.49 13.58 -0.07
N THR A 231 5.51 13.43 -0.92
CA THR A 231 5.35 13.22 -2.36
C THR A 231 6.00 11.91 -2.80
N PHE A 232 5.22 11.10 -3.50
CA PHE A 232 5.65 9.87 -4.15
C PHE A 232 5.75 10.11 -5.65
N LEU A 233 6.97 10.11 -6.19
CA LEU A 233 7.22 10.25 -7.61
C LEU A 233 7.47 8.87 -8.22
N ILE A 234 6.50 8.40 -8.99
CA ILE A 234 6.61 7.19 -9.78
C ILE A 234 7.15 7.57 -11.17
N THR A 235 8.15 6.87 -11.65
CA THR A 235 8.65 7.01 -13.02
C THR A 235 8.40 5.72 -13.78
N LEU A 236 7.79 5.81 -14.97
CA LEU A 236 7.45 4.68 -15.82
C LEU A 236 7.96 4.91 -17.25
N PRO A 237 8.32 3.82 -17.97
CA PRO A 237 8.63 3.89 -19.39
C PRO A 237 7.42 4.43 -20.17
N ALA A 238 7.62 5.55 -20.84
CA ALA A 238 6.63 6.07 -21.75
C ALA A 238 6.38 5.08 -22.90
N PHE A 239 5.13 4.98 -23.33
CA PHE A 239 4.84 4.24 -24.56
C PHE A 239 5.27 5.09 -25.75
N GLN A 240 6.33 4.68 -26.45
CA GLN A 240 6.71 5.24 -27.75
C GLN A 240 6.17 4.32 -28.85
N PRO A 241 5.39 4.83 -29.82
CA PRO A 241 4.80 4.04 -30.90
C PRO A 241 5.83 3.42 -31.85
#